data_AF-A0A962Y7U6-F1
#
_entry.id   AF-A0A962Y7U6-F1
#
_cell.length_a   1.000
_cell.length_b   1.000
_cell.length_c   1.000
_cell.angle_alpha   90.00
_cell.angle_beta   90.00
_cell.angle_gamma   90.00
#
_symmetry.space_group_name_H-M   'P 1'
#
loop_
_entity.id
_entity.type
_entity.pdbx_description
1 polymer ?
#
loop_
_entity_poly.entity_id
_entity_poly.type
_entity_poly.pdbx_seq_one_letter_code
_entity_poly.pdbx_strand_id
1 'polypeptide(L)'
;MTGLALVFQPMPFFYCLLGVVLGIAVGAIPGLTGAMLIALTLPLTFYMPPTHAVILLVAMYVGAVTGGLITATLLRMPGTPSNVMTTFDGYPMAKSGRPGR
;
A
#
# COMPACT_ATOMS: atom_id res chain seq x y z
N MET A 1 -10.67 19.94 -15.65
CA MET A 1 -11.31 19.81 -14.32
C MET A 1 -12.07 18.48 -14.14
N THR A 2 -11.93 17.51 -15.03
CA THR A 2 -12.70 16.24 -15.00
C THR A 2 -12.13 15.17 -14.06
N GLY A 3 -10.81 15.11 -13.88
CA GLY A 3 -10.16 14.06 -13.07
C GLY A 3 -10.52 14.10 -11.58
N LEU A 4 -10.55 15.29 -10.98
CA LEU A 4 -10.89 15.44 -9.55
C LEU A 4 -12.34 14.99 -9.27
N ALA A 5 -13.29 15.39 -10.13
CA ALA A 5 -14.69 14.99 -10.01
C ALA A 5 -14.86 13.46 -10.15
N LEU A 6 -14.03 12.81 -10.95
CA LEU A 6 -14.05 11.36 -11.17
C LEU A 6 -13.68 10.58 -9.90
N VAL A 7 -12.69 11.05 -9.13
CA VAL A 7 -12.28 10.38 -7.88
C VAL A 7 -13.37 10.43 -6.81
N PHE A 8 -14.17 11.49 -6.79
CA PHE A 8 -15.29 11.63 -5.86
C PHE A 8 -16.57 10.90 -6.28
N GLN A 9 -16.58 10.25 -7.45
CA GLN A 9 -17.70 9.37 -7.80
C GLN A 9 -17.68 8.11 -6.91
N PRO A 10 -18.85 7.55 -6.55
CA PRO A 10 -18.92 6.44 -5.60
C PRO A 10 -18.09 5.21 -6.00
N MET A 11 -18.11 4.85 -7.28
CA MET A 11 -17.43 3.63 -7.75
C MET A 11 -15.90 3.77 -7.81
N PRO A 12 -15.33 4.83 -8.45
CA PRO A 12 -13.90 5.13 -8.34
C PRO A 12 -13.40 5.26 -6.90
N PHE A 13 -14.17 5.95 -6.05
CA PHE A 13 -13.82 6.14 -4.65
C PHE A 13 -13.77 4.80 -3.90
N PHE A 14 -14.73 3.91 -4.15
CA PHE A 14 -14.72 2.57 -3.57
C PHE A 14 -13.49 1.76 -3.97
N TYR A 15 -13.11 1.75 -5.25
CA TYR A 15 -11.89 1.07 -5.69
C TYR A 15 -10.62 1.69 -5.12
N CYS A 16 -10.59 3.01 -4.92
CA CYS A 16 -9.49 3.69 -4.24
C CYS A 16 -9.38 3.22 -2.78
N LEU A 17 -10.48 3.25 -2.04
CA LEU A 17 -10.52 2.80 -0.64
C LEU A 17 -10.12 1.34 -0.50
N LEU A 18 -10.73 0.48 -1.32
CA LEU A 18 -10.43 -0.96 -1.37
C LEU A 18 -8.95 -1.20 -1.68
N GLY A 19 -8.42 -0.50 -2.67
CA GLY A 19 -7.03 -0.60 -3.07
C GLY A 19 -6.07 -0.20 -1.94
N VAL A 20 -6.34 0.92 -1.26
CA VAL A 20 -5.50 1.34 -0.11
C VAL A 20 -5.55 0.32 1.01
N VAL A 21 -6.74 -0.17 1.39
CA VAL A 21 -6.89 -1.15 2.48
C VAL A 21 -6.17 -2.46 2.16
N LEU A 22 -6.37 -3.01 0.95
CA LEU A 22 -5.68 -4.21 0.50
C LEU A 22 -4.17 -3.97 0.42
N GLY A 23 -3.76 -2.82 -0.11
CA GLY A 23 -2.37 -2.39 -0.16
C GLY A 23 -1.72 -2.42 1.22
N ILE A 24 -2.31 -1.77 2.22
CA ILE A 24 -1.77 -1.71 3.58
C ILE A 24 -1.72 -3.11 4.21
N ALA A 25 -2.81 -3.87 4.12
CA ALA A 25 -2.88 -5.22 4.69
C ALA A 25 -1.80 -6.14 4.13
N VAL A 26 -1.61 -6.07 2.81
CA VAL A 26 -0.66 -6.91 2.10
C VAL A 26 0.78 -6.41 2.24
N GLY A 27 1.01 -5.10 2.23
CA GLY A 27 2.32 -4.48 2.48
C GLY A 27 2.80 -4.69 3.93
N ALA A 28 1.88 -4.94 4.86
CA ALA A 28 2.19 -5.38 6.21
C ALA A 28 2.62 -6.86 6.31
N ILE A 29 2.76 -7.58 5.19
CA ILE A 29 3.31 -8.94 5.15
C ILE A 29 4.82 -8.85 4.83
N PRO A 30 5.72 -9.36 5.69
CA PRO A 30 7.15 -9.33 5.43
C PRO A 30 7.51 -10.01 4.10
N GLY A 31 8.36 -9.35 3.30
CA GLY A 31 8.83 -9.88 2.02
C GLY A 31 7.88 -9.71 0.83
N LEU A 32 6.65 -9.20 1.02
CA LEU A 32 5.77 -8.89 -0.08
C LEU A 32 5.81 -7.40 -0.46
N THR A 33 6.32 -7.12 -1.66
CA THR A 33 6.50 -5.75 -2.16
C THR A 33 5.23 -5.22 -2.84
N GLY A 34 5.11 -3.90 -2.94
CA GLY A 34 4.06 -3.27 -3.75
C GLY A 34 4.08 -3.71 -5.22
N ALA A 35 5.27 -3.97 -5.78
CA ALA A 35 5.39 -4.48 -7.15
C ALA A 35 4.81 -5.90 -7.31
N MET A 36 5.05 -6.79 -6.34
CA MET A 36 4.47 -8.13 -6.33
C MET A 36 2.94 -8.07 -6.25
N LEU A 37 2.40 -7.21 -5.38
CA LEU A 37 0.96 -7.00 -5.24
C LEU A 37 0.32 -6.53 -6.55
N ILE A 38 0.93 -5.55 -7.24
CA ILE A 38 0.46 -5.09 -8.55
C ILE A 38 0.52 -6.23 -9.56
N ALA A 39 1.63 -6.98 -9.63
CA ALA A 39 1.80 -8.08 -10.58
C ALA A 39 0.74 -9.18 -10.40
N LEU A 40 0.42 -9.52 -9.15
CA LEU A 40 -0.62 -10.51 -8.82
C LEU A 40 -2.04 -10.01 -9.12
N THR A 41 -2.27 -8.70 -9.01
CA THR A 41 -3.60 -8.10 -9.21
C THR A 41 -3.86 -7.74 -10.67
N LEU A 42 -2.81 -7.48 -11.46
CA LEU A 42 -2.92 -7.05 -12.85
C LEU A 42 -3.83 -7.94 -13.72
N PRO A 43 -3.77 -9.29 -13.66
CA PRO A 43 -4.66 -10.14 -14.45
C PRO A 43 -6.15 -9.94 -14.12
N LEU A 44 -6.46 -9.65 -12.86
CA LEU A 44 -7.84 -9.39 -12.41
C LEU A 44 -8.39 -8.08 -12.98
N THR A 45 -7.50 -7.12 -13.28
CA THR A 45 -7.89 -5.81 -13.81
C THR A 45 -8.25 -5.80 -15.29
N PHE A 46 -7.98 -6.88 -16.05
CA PHE A 46 -8.29 -6.94 -17.48
C PHE A 46 -9.79 -6.92 -17.80
N TYR A 47 -10.64 -7.30 -16.84
CA TYR A 47 -12.10 -7.25 -16.99
C TYR A 47 -12.71 -5.93 -16.48
N MET A 48 -11.89 -5.01 -15.98
CA MET A 48 -12.35 -3.75 -15.40
C MET A 48 -12.25 -2.59 -16.41
N PRO A 49 -13.12 -1.57 -16.31
CA PRO A 49 -12.92 -0.32 -17.02
C PRO A 49 -11.52 0.27 -16.71
N PRO A 50 -10.77 0.75 -17.72
CA PRO A 50 -9.37 1.18 -17.54
C PRO A 50 -9.19 2.21 -16.41
N THR A 51 -10.16 3.10 -16.24
CA THR A 51 -10.13 4.13 -15.21
C THR A 51 -10.16 3.52 -13.80
N HIS A 52 -11.00 2.51 -13.56
CA HIS A 52 -11.09 1.84 -12.26
C HIS A 52 -9.87 0.96 -11.99
N ALA A 53 -9.39 0.26 -13.02
CA ALA A 53 -8.18 -0.56 -12.94
C ALA A 53 -6.96 0.26 -12.47
N VAL A 54 -6.72 1.41 -13.12
CA VAL A 54 -5.60 2.29 -12.76
C VAL A 54 -5.75 2.83 -11.34
N ILE A 55 -6.95 3.27 -10.95
CA ILE A 55 -7.22 3.76 -9.59
C ILE A 55 -6.91 2.68 -8.55
N LEU A 56 -7.40 1.46 -8.76
CA LEU A 56 -7.17 0.34 -7.86
C LEU A 56 -5.67 0.02 -7.72
N LEU A 57 -4.96 -0.13 -8.84
CA LEU A 57 -3.53 -0.50 -8.84
C LEU A 57 -2.65 0.58 -8.18
N VAL A 58 -2.93 1.86 -8.44
CA VAL A 58 -2.21 2.98 -7.82
C VAL A 58 -2.51 3.05 -6.33
N ALA A 59 -3.78 2.89 -5.94
CA ALA A 59 -4.18 2.88 -4.54
C ALA A 59 -3.53 1.71 -3.76
N MET A 60 -3.45 0.52 -4.38
CA MET A 60 -2.76 -0.64 -3.82
C MET A 60 -1.26 -0.41 -3.67
N TYR A 61 -0.63 0.20 -4.67
CA TYR A 61 0.79 0.54 -4.60
C TYR A 61 1.08 1.46 -3.41
N VAL A 62 0.34 2.57 -3.31
CA VAL A 62 0.50 3.55 -2.22
C VAL A 62 0.25 2.89 -0.87
N GLY A 63 -0.84 2.12 -0.75
CA GLY A 63 -1.15 1.37 0.47
C GLY A 63 -0.05 0.39 0.85
N ALA A 64 0.51 -0.36 -0.11
CA ALA A 64 1.57 -1.33 0.15
C ALA A 64 2.89 -0.69 0.58
N VAL A 65 3.26 0.45 -0.01
CA VAL A 65 4.43 1.21 0.42
C VAL A 65 4.28 1.67 1.87
N THR A 66 3.09 2.20 2.23
CA THR A 66 2.79 2.61 3.60
C THR A 66 2.72 1.41 4.56
N GLY A 67 2.09 0.31 4.17
CA GLY A 67 2.01 -0.92 4.96
C GLY A 67 3.39 -1.53 5.26
N GLY A 68 4.33 -1.42 4.32
CA GLY A 68 5.71 -1.87 4.50
C GLY A 68 6.48 -1.13 5.59
N LEU A 69 6.01 0.05 6.03
CA LEU A 69 6.58 0.75 7.18
C LEU A 69 6.17 0.08 8.50
N ILE A 70 4.98 -0.53 8.54
CA ILE A 70 4.45 -1.22 9.73
C ILE A 70 5.33 -2.43 10.08
N THR A 71 5.66 -3.26 9.08
CA THR A 71 6.55 -4.42 9.27
C THR A 71 7.98 -4.03 9.58
N ALA A 72 8.50 -3.01 8.91
CA ALA A 72 9.84 -2.49 9.20
C ALA A 72 9.95 -1.97 10.65
N THR A 73 8.92 -1.25 11.12
CA THR A 73 8.86 -0.64 12.46
C THR A 73 8.60 -1.68 13.55
N LEU A 74 7.65 -2.58 13.38
CA LEU A 74 7.26 -3.52 14.44
C LEU A 74 8.11 -4.79 14.47
N LEU A 75 8.50 -5.30 13.30
CA LEU A 75 9.13 -6.62 13.16
C LEU A 75 10.61 -6.55 12.74
N ARG A 76 11.15 -5.36 12.47
CA ARG A 76 12.52 -5.17 11.96
C ARG A 76 12.80 -5.90 10.65
N MET A 77 11.76 -6.18 9.87
CA MET A 77 11.83 -6.88 8.58
C MET A 77 11.29 -5.95 7.49
N PRO A 78 12.16 -5.31 6.69
CA PRO A 78 11.73 -4.34 5.69
C PRO A 78 11.13 -5.05 4.48
N GLY A 79 9.98 -4.57 4.01
CA GLY A 79 9.36 -5.06 2.77
C GLY A 79 10.05 -4.57 1.49
N THR A 80 10.75 -3.42 1.53
CA THR A 80 11.48 -2.83 0.41
C THR A 80 12.83 -2.26 0.87
N PRO A 81 13.82 -2.10 -0.03
CA PRO A 81 15.11 -1.49 0.32
C PRO A 81 15.00 -0.08 0.90
N SER A 82 14.01 0.70 0.45
CA SER A 82 13.73 2.05 0.97
C SER A 82 13.38 2.06 2.46
N ASN A 83 12.77 0.98 2.96
CA ASN A 83 12.28 0.90 4.34
C ASN A 83 13.32 0.28 5.27
N VAL A 84 14.53 -0.04 4.78
CA VAL A 84 15.63 -0.53 5.64
C VAL A 84 15.98 0.51 6.69
N MET A 85 16.02 1.79 6.32
CA MET A 85 16.26 2.86 7.29
C MET A 85 15.16 2.91 8.36
N THR A 86 13.91 2.63 7.98
CA THR A 86 12.75 2.51 8.89
C THR A 86 12.95 1.47 10.00
N THR A 87 13.78 0.45 9.75
CA THR A 87 14.12 -0.56 10.77
C THR A 87 15.17 -0.07 11.77
N PHE A 88 15.94 0.96 11.45
CA PHE A 88 16.96 1.52 12.33
C PHE A 88 16.42 2.64 13.21
N ASP A 89 15.47 3.44 12.72
CA ASP A 89 14.78 4.50 13.46
C ASP A 89 13.49 4.00 14.12
N GLY A 90 12.59 3.33 13.40
CA GLY A 90 11.26 2.93 13.83
C GLY A 90 11.27 1.76 14.83
N TYR A 91 12.11 0.74 14.60
CA TYR A 91 12.14 -0.43 15.48
C TYR A 91 12.57 -0.12 16.93
N PRO A 92 13.63 0.69 17.18
CA PRO A 92 13.92 1.15 18.54
C PRO A 92 12.76 1.93 19.16
N MET A 93 12.08 2.77 18.39
CA MET A 93 10.92 3.54 18.87
C MET A 93 9.75 2.62 19.25
N ALA A 94 9.42 1.64 18.41
CA ALA A 94 8.44 0.61 18.71
C ALA A 94 8.80 -0.19 19.97
N LYS A 95 10.07 -0.60 20.12
CA LYS A 95 10.58 -1.30 21.30
C LYS A 95 10.46 -0.46 22.59
N SER A 96 10.55 0.87 22.48
CA SER A 96 10.34 1.80 23.59
C SER A 96 8.86 2.17 23.85
N GLY A 97 7.92 1.50 23.17
CA GLY A 97 6.48 1.74 23.31
C GLY A 97 5.97 2.98 22.56
N ARG A 98 6.75 3.52 21.61
CA ARG A 98 6.43 4.71 20.82
C ARG A 98 6.45 4.45 19.30
N PRO A 99 5.73 3.44 18.78
CA PRO A 99 5.85 2.99 17.39
C PRO A 99 5.37 3.98 16.31
N GLY A 100 4.71 5.09 16.67
CA GLY A 100 4.12 6.03 15.71
C GLY A 100 4.46 7.50 15.98
N ARG A 101 5.56 7.77 16.69
CA ARG A 101 6.05 9.12 16.96
C ARG A 101 7.23 9.47 16.08
#